data_AF-A0A811ULJ2-F1
#
_entry.id   AF-A0A811ULJ2-F1
#
_cell.length_a   1.000
_cell.length_b   1.000
_cell.length_c   1.000
_cell.angle_alpha   90.00
_cell.angle_beta   90.00
_cell.angle_gamma   90.00
#
_symmetry.space_group_name_H-M   'P 1'
#
loop_
_entity.id
_entity.type
_entity.pdbx_description
1 polymer ?
#
loop_
_entity_poly.entity_id
_entity_poly.type
_entity_poly.pdbx_seq_one_letter_code
_entity_poly.pdbx_strand_id
1 'polypeptide(L)'
;MKDHILGFGSYADNLKVKLPDEYDLVFRLKLPENKNIIVREDKKIPGNVILDLSEILRIISNQRQHECTYKLLKKLVIDGKFLSIKLLQSWLESLFTKVLADLDKRIVYDKSIESTLLYRKQGPAHTIFIKTPYKYSVDFVPAIVVSGEKAIVRSVTLDWDAIPKPVKTTQSDISFRASYDAMENEIIKDKNNLKNALRIIKKFRDVHQNMSKLKSYYIKTLFLWRSKREPPSFWNKPISVIVIELFLDLNSSLEKGHLPFYWNIQFNLYDQIGQSALVDMRRCLESKIFALEKYKKLKVTTLNDDNKIFEMFLTKPELIKLGIKKAPETPEVEKSSEAESPIFKNCVIC
;
A
#
# COMPACT_ATOMS: atom_id res chain seq x y z
N MET A 1 -14.09 -16.61 -11.21
CA MET A 1 -12.98 -15.67 -11.52
C MET A 1 -13.13 -14.36 -10.72
N LYS A 2 -13.61 -14.39 -9.47
CA LYS A 2 -13.93 -13.19 -8.67
C LYS A 2 -12.98 -12.94 -7.47
N ASP A 3 -12.08 -13.86 -7.13
CA ASP A 3 -11.31 -13.79 -5.87
C ASP A 3 -9.78 -13.63 -6.02
N HIS A 4 -9.26 -13.34 -7.22
CA HIS A 4 -7.81 -13.43 -7.50
C HIS A 4 -7.08 -12.07 -7.60
N ILE A 5 -7.80 -10.95 -7.56
CA ILE A 5 -7.22 -9.60 -7.61
C ILE A 5 -7.75 -8.81 -6.42
N LEU A 6 -6.90 -8.62 -5.41
CA LEU A 6 -7.18 -7.71 -4.30
C LEU A 6 -6.42 -6.41 -4.59
N GLY A 7 -7.12 -5.28 -4.51
CA GLY A 7 -6.51 -3.96 -4.59
C GLY A 7 -5.76 -3.68 -3.29
N PHE A 8 -4.56 -3.10 -3.40
CA PHE A 8 -3.75 -2.73 -2.25
C PHE A 8 -3.24 -1.29 -2.38
N GLY A 9 -2.55 -0.82 -1.35
CA GLY A 9 -1.90 0.48 -1.37
C GLY A 9 -2.86 1.66 -1.25
N SER A 10 -2.34 2.84 -1.59
CA SER A 10 -2.99 4.12 -1.24
C SER A 10 -4.38 4.31 -1.86
N TYR A 11 -4.67 3.64 -2.97
CA TYR A 11 -5.98 3.65 -3.61
C TYR A 11 -6.97 2.73 -2.88
N ALA A 12 -6.60 1.48 -2.63
CA ALA A 12 -7.46 0.53 -1.91
C ALA A 12 -7.81 0.99 -0.48
N ASP A 13 -6.89 1.70 0.16
CA ASP A 13 -7.12 2.30 1.47
C ASP A 13 -8.01 3.58 1.43
N ASN A 14 -8.50 3.98 0.25
CA ASN A 14 -9.20 5.25 -0.02
C ASN A 14 -8.40 6.48 0.45
N LEU A 15 -7.08 6.49 0.27
CA LEU A 15 -6.19 7.55 0.77
C LEU A 15 -5.75 8.57 -0.29
N LYS A 16 -6.07 8.36 -1.57
CA LYS A 16 -5.77 9.34 -2.63
C LYS A 16 -6.87 10.42 -2.69
N VAL A 17 -6.43 11.68 -2.84
CA VAL A 17 -7.32 12.85 -2.84
C VAL A 17 -7.64 13.33 -4.27
N LYS A 18 -6.74 13.08 -5.23
CA LYS A 18 -6.89 13.28 -6.70
C LYS A 18 -7.26 11.98 -7.41
N LEU A 19 -7.69 12.08 -8.69
CA LEU A 19 -7.84 10.93 -9.60
C LEU A 19 -6.56 10.08 -9.55
N PRO A 20 -6.64 8.75 -9.35
CA PRO A 20 -5.46 7.91 -9.19
C PRO A 20 -4.71 7.80 -10.52
N ASP A 21 -3.44 8.15 -10.47
CA ASP A 21 -2.44 7.99 -11.53
C ASP A 21 -1.63 6.69 -11.39
N GLU A 22 -1.87 5.94 -10.33
CA GLU A 22 -1.18 4.69 -9.99
C GLU A 22 -2.11 3.82 -9.15
N TYR A 23 -2.19 2.53 -9.51
CA TYR A 23 -2.97 1.50 -8.84
C TYR A 23 -2.06 0.33 -8.48
N ASP A 24 -2.07 -0.11 -7.23
CA ASP A 24 -1.35 -1.29 -6.78
C ASP A 24 -2.31 -2.50 -6.71
N LEU A 25 -1.97 -3.57 -7.42
CA LEU A 25 -2.70 -4.83 -7.39
C LEU A 25 -1.75 -5.94 -6.93
N VAL A 26 -2.11 -6.67 -5.88
CA VAL A 26 -1.35 -7.89 -5.54
C VAL A 26 -1.95 -9.06 -6.30
N PHE A 27 -1.12 -9.64 -7.14
CA PHE A 27 -1.42 -10.82 -7.92
C PHE A 27 -1.10 -12.07 -7.10
N ARG A 28 -2.13 -12.65 -6.48
CA ARG A 28 -2.02 -13.74 -5.51
C ARG A 28 -1.91 -15.09 -6.20
N LEU A 29 -0.72 -15.68 -6.19
CA LEU A 29 -0.40 -17.00 -6.71
C LEU A 29 -0.58 -18.05 -5.61
N LYS A 30 -1.72 -18.76 -5.65
CA LYS A 30 -1.98 -19.90 -4.77
C LYS A 30 -1.48 -21.19 -5.41
N LEU A 31 -0.49 -21.82 -4.79
CA LEU A 31 0.06 -23.10 -5.26
C LEU A 31 -0.92 -24.25 -4.94
N PRO A 32 -0.91 -25.35 -5.71
CA PRO A 32 -1.55 -26.59 -5.27
C PRO A 32 -0.92 -27.04 -3.95
N GLU A 33 -1.73 -27.65 -3.09
CA GLU A 33 -1.27 -28.15 -1.79
C GLU A 33 -0.58 -27.07 -0.93
N ASN A 34 -0.97 -25.79 -1.05
CA ASN A 34 -0.30 -24.65 -0.41
C ASN A 34 -0.15 -24.74 1.12
N LYS A 35 -1.01 -25.51 1.80
CA LYS A 35 -0.87 -25.84 3.24
C LYS A 35 0.44 -26.57 3.56
N ASN A 36 1.09 -27.17 2.56
CA ASN A 36 2.33 -27.92 2.69
C ASN A 36 3.57 -27.09 2.36
N ILE A 37 3.45 -25.78 2.11
CA ILE A 37 4.63 -24.88 2.07
C ILE A 37 5.29 -24.92 3.44
N ILE A 38 6.59 -25.27 3.47
CA ILE A 38 7.40 -25.16 4.68
C ILE A 38 7.99 -23.75 4.71
N VAL A 39 7.64 -22.99 5.74
CA VAL A 39 8.08 -21.60 5.90
C VAL A 39 9.13 -21.53 7.00
N ARG A 40 10.24 -20.83 6.74
CA ARG A 40 11.28 -20.56 7.74
C ARG A 40 11.60 -19.07 7.77
N GLU A 41 11.88 -18.52 8.94
CA GLU A 41 12.43 -17.16 9.05
C GLU A 41 13.77 -17.06 8.33
N ASP A 42 13.98 -15.97 7.59
CA ASP A 42 15.33 -15.61 7.15
C ASP A 42 16.06 -14.90 8.29
N LYS A 43 16.90 -15.65 9.02
CA LYS A 43 17.68 -15.13 10.15
C LYS A 43 18.60 -13.96 9.79
N LYS A 44 18.96 -13.80 8.51
CA LYS A 44 19.83 -12.69 8.05
C LYS A 44 19.03 -11.45 7.67
N ILE A 45 17.73 -11.58 7.42
CA ILE A 45 16.89 -10.50 6.89
C ILE A 45 15.58 -10.46 7.69
N PRO A 46 15.55 -9.69 8.80
CA PRO A 46 14.36 -9.54 9.62
C PRO A 46 13.09 -9.16 8.83
N GLY A 47 11.99 -9.86 9.14
CA GLY A 47 10.71 -9.74 8.44
C GLY A 47 10.64 -10.41 7.07
N ASN A 48 11.68 -11.16 6.66
CA ASN A 48 11.64 -12.03 5.49
C ASN A 48 11.58 -13.51 5.88
N VAL A 49 11.19 -14.33 4.90
CA VAL A 49 10.96 -15.77 5.01
C VAL A 49 11.57 -16.51 3.82
N ILE A 50 11.88 -17.78 4.03
CA ILE A 50 12.29 -18.73 2.99
C ILE A 50 11.13 -19.72 2.79
N LEU A 51 10.77 -19.93 1.52
CA LEU A 51 9.72 -20.86 1.12
C LEU A 51 10.35 -22.15 0.59
N ASP A 52 10.17 -23.24 1.34
CA ASP A 52 10.62 -24.59 0.99
C ASP A 52 9.42 -25.39 0.45
N LEU A 53 9.51 -25.73 -0.84
CA LEU A 53 8.47 -26.40 -1.62
C LEU A 53 8.73 -27.91 -1.75
N SER A 54 9.69 -28.48 -1.02
CA SER A 54 10.04 -29.91 -1.10
C SER A 54 8.82 -30.82 -0.93
N GLU A 55 7.98 -30.54 0.07
CA GLU A 55 6.78 -31.34 0.34
C GLU A 55 5.71 -31.19 -0.74
N ILE A 56 5.49 -29.96 -1.24
CA ILE A 56 4.58 -29.74 -2.38
C ILE A 56 5.04 -30.54 -3.59
N LEU A 57 6.32 -30.41 -3.96
CA LEU A 57 6.90 -31.10 -5.11
C LEU A 57 6.77 -32.62 -4.99
N ARG A 58 6.94 -33.17 -3.79
CA ARG A 58 6.78 -34.61 -3.49
C ARG A 58 5.32 -35.07 -3.63
N ILE A 59 4.36 -34.27 -3.17
CA ILE A 59 2.94 -34.62 -3.24
C ILE A 59 2.44 -34.55 -4.69
N ILE A 60 2.69 -33.42 -5.37
CA ILE A 60 2.11 -33.17 -6.70
C ILE A 60 2.79 -33.97 -7.81
N SER A 61 3.98 -34.55 -7.59
CA SER A 61 4.65 -35.39 -8.59
C SER A 61 3.84 -36.64 -8.96
N ASN A 62 2.99 -37.11 -8.03
CA ASN A 62 2.14 -38.29 -8.21
C ASN A 62 0.70 -37.92 -8.61
N GLN A 63 0.41 -36.63 -8.83
CA GLN A 63 -0.92 -36.12 -9.13
C GLN A 63 -0.97 -35.66 -10.60
N ARG A 64 -1.57 -36.49 -11.47
CA ARG A 64 -1.59 -36.25 -12.94
C ARG A 64 -2.17 -34.88 -13.30
N GLN A 65 -3.17 -34.41 -12.56
CA GLN A 65 -3.79 -33.09 -12.76
C GLN A 65 -2.84 -31.90 -12.52
N HIS A 66 -1.68 -32.13 -11.89
CA HIS A 66 -0.68 -31.12 -11.58
C HIS A 66 0.64 -31.30 -12.33
N GLU A 67 0.68 -32.14 -13.37
CA GLU A 67 1.91 -32.42 -14.14
C GLU A 67 2.57 -31.13 -14.69
N CYS A 68 1.77 -30.22 -15.28
CA CYS A 68 2.27 -28.95 -15.78
C CYS A 68 2.81 -28.06 -14.67
N THR A 69 2.10 -27.97 -13.55
CA THR A 69 2.51 -27.18 -12.37
C THR A 69 3.78 -27.75 -11.74
N TYR A 70 3.90 -29.07 -11.63
CA TYR A 70 5.11 -29.73 -11.16
C TYR A 70 6.32 -29.41 -12.03
N LYS A 71 6.17 -29.54 -13.36
CA LYS A 71 7.22 -29.19 -14.32
C LYS A 71 7.64 -27.71 -14.22
N LEU A 72 6.68 -26.81 -14.02
CA LEU A 72 6.96 -25.39 -13.79
C LEU A 72 7.70 -25.16 -12.47
N LEU A 73 7.15 -25.63 -11.34
CA LEU A 73 7.73 -25.41 -10.02
C LEU A 73 9.16 -25.96 -9.92
N LYS A 74 9.47 -27.11 -10.55
CA LYS A 74 10.84 -27.62 -10.62
C LYS A 74 11.83 -26.66 -11.32
N LYS A 75 11.35 -25.82 -12.24
CA LYS A 75 12.16 -24.77 -12.89
C LYS A 75 12.25 -23.48 -12.07
N LEU A 76 11.41 -23.31 -11.05
CA LEU A 76 11.36 -22.11 -10.20
C LEU A 76 12.09 -22.28 -8.86
N VAL A 77 12.59 -23.48 -8.56
CA VAL A 77 13.30 -23.76 -7.31
C VAL A 77 14.81 -23.87 -7.50
N ILE A 78 15.56 -23.47 -6.47
CA ILE A 78 16.99 -23.78 -6.31
C ILE A 78 17.17 -24.91 -5.29
N ASP A 79 18.27 -25.65 -5.41
CA ASP A 79 18.58 -26.84 -4.60
C ASP A 79 17.43 -27.87 -4.56
N GLY A 80 16.63 -27.90 -5.63
CA GLY A 80 15.47 -28.77 -5.77
C GLY A 80 14.29 -28.46 -4.84
N LYS A 81 14.31 -27.38 -4.04
CA LYS A 81 13.26 -27.13 -3.04
C LYS A 81 12.95 -25.67 -2.74
N PHE A 82 13.90 -24.75 -2.77
CA PHE A 82 13.65 -23.37 -2.33
C PHE A 82 13.15 -22.52 -3.49
N LEU A 83 12.01 -21.86 -3.33
CA LEU A 83 11.50 -20.99 -4.39
C LEU A 83 12.46 -19.82 -4.64
N SER A 84 12.84 -19.60 -5.89
CA SER A 84 13.70 -18.49 -6.30
C SER A 84 12.89 -17.28 -6.73
N ILE A 85 13.28 -16.11 -6.23
CA ILE A 85 12.75 -14.80 -6.61
C ILE A 85 13.07 -14.50 -8.06
N LYS A 86 14.33 -14.67 -8.48
CA LYS A 86 14.77 -14.38 -9.85
C LYS A 86 14.05 -15.28 -10.86
N LEU A 87 13.95 -16.58 -10.59
CA LEU A 87 13.28 -17.51 -11.50
C LEU A 87 11.78 -17.21 -11.58
N LEU A 88 11.12 -16.97 -10.44
CA LEU A 88 9.70 -16.58 -10.39
C LEU A 88 9.46 -15.28 -11.19
N GLN A 89 10.26 -14.24 -10.94
CA GLN A 89 10.15 -12.95 -11.61
C GLN A 89 10.42 -13.04 -13.12
N SER A 90 11.42 -13.83 -13.53
CA SER A 90 11.72 -14.05 -14.95
C SER A 90 10.59 -14.79 -15.67
N TRP A 91 10.01 -15.81 -15.02
CA TRP A 91 8.85 -16.50 -15.57
C TRP A 91 7.65 -15.57 -15.73
N LEU A 92 7.31 -14.80 -14.70
CA LEU A 92 6.22 -13.82 -14.78
C LEU A 92 6.49 -12.75 -15.86
N GLU A 93 7.71 -12.22 -15.93
CA GLU A 93 8.12 -11.26 -16.97
C GLU A 93 7.91 -11.80 -18.38
N SER A 94 8.19 -13.09 -18.60
CA SER A 94 7.91 -13.74 -19.89
C SER A 94 6.42 -13.78 -20.23
N LEU A 95 5.55 -14.00 -19.23
CA LEU A 95 4.10 -14.02 -19.40
C LEU A 95 3.56 -12.62 -19.71
N PHE A 96 3.96 -11.61 -18.94
CA PHE A 96 3.57 -10.22 -19.20
C PHE A 96 3.99 -9.76 -20.60
N THR A 97 5.23 -10.09 -20.99
CA THR A 97 5.76 -9.74 -22.32
C THR A 97 4.97 -10.42 -23.43
N LYS A 98 4.66 -11.71 -23.28
CA LYS A 98 3.87 -12.47 -24.26
C LYS A 98 2.46 -11.91 -24.39
N VAL A 99 1.74 -11.76 -23.27
CA VAL A 99 0.36 -11.26 -23.28
C VAL A 99 0.28 -9.86 -23.90
N LEU A 100 1.23 -8.98 -23.60
CA LEU A 100 1.25 -7.65 -24.21
C LEU A 100 1.58 -7.67 -25.71
N ALA A 101 2.39 -8.62 -26.17
CA ALA A 101 2.61 -8.83 -27.59
C ALA A 101 1.33 -9.32 -28.29
N ASP A 102 0.63 -10.29 -27.69
CA ASP A 102 -0.64 -10.82 -28.20
C ASP A 102 -1.75 -9.74 -28.27
N LEU A 103 -1.67 -8.72 -27.41
CA LEU A 103 -2.57 -7.55 -27.40
C LEU A 103 -2.13 -6.40 -28.33
N ASP A 104 -1.06 -6.57 -29.12
CA ASP A 104 -0.40 -5.48 -29.86
C ASP A 104 -0.09 -4.25 -28.99
N LYS A 105 0.17 -4.49 -27.70
CA LYS A 105 0.43 -3.46 -26.68
C LYS A 105 -0.67 -2.39 -26.62
N ARG A 106 -1.92 -2.75 -26.90
CA ARG A 106 -3.07 -1.85 -26.91
C ARG A 106 -4.27 -2.50 -26.23
N ILE A 107 -5.15 -1.67 -25.71
CA ILE A 107 -6.50 -2.07 -25.29
C ILE A 107 -7.51 -1.08 -25.85
N VAL A 108 -8.69 -1.58 -26.21
CA VAL A 108 -9.82 -0.76 -26.65
C VAL A 108 -10.92 -0.90 -25.62
N TYR A 109 -11.26 0.20 -24.96
CA TYR A 109 -12.39 0.30 -24.05
C TYR A 109 -13.56 1.02 -24.75
N ASP A 110 -14.78 0.51 -24.54
CA ASP A 110 -16.02 1.09 -25.07
C ASP A 110 -15.97 1.42 -26.58
N LYS A 111 -15.34 0.51 -27.36
CA LYS A 111 -15.19 0.56 -28.83
C LYS A 111 -14.60 1.86 -29.42
N SER A 112 -14.14 2.79 -28.59
CA SER A 112 -13.76 4.15 -29.02
C SER A 112 -12.51 4.68 -28.31
N ILE A 113 -12.18 4.15 -27.13
CA ILE A 113 -11.04 4.59 -26.36
C ILE A 113 -9.90 3.59 -26.51
N GLU A 114 -8.94 3.93 -27.38
CA GLU A 114 -7.72 3.16 -27.55
C GLU A 114 -6.61 3.66 -26.62
N SER A 115 -6.01 2.73 -25.89
CA SER A 115 -4.90 3.01 -24.99
C SER A 115 -3.68 2.17 -25.30
N THR A 116 -2.53 2.83 -25.46
CA THR A 116 -1.24 2.16 -25.56
C THR A 116 -0.74 1.72 -24.18
N LEU A 117 -0.22 0.50 -24.12
CA LEU A 117 0.34 -0.15 -22.95
C LEU A 117 1.87 -0.21 -23.05
N LEU A 118 2.55 0.15 -21.97
CA LEU A 118 3.99 -0.03 -21.82
C LEU A 118 4.28 -0.83 -20.56
N TYR A 119 5.07 -1.89 -20.69
CA TYR A 119 5.49 -2.72 -19.57
C TYR A 119 6.88 -2.36 -19.07
N ARG A 120 7.04 -2.30 -17.74
CA ARG A 120 8.34 -2.25 -17.06
C ARG A 120 8.26 -3.02 -15.74
N LYS A 121 9.37 -3.63 -15.34
CA LYS A 121 9.55 -4.16 -13.99
C LYS A 121 10.02 -3.05 -13.05
N GLN A 122 9.36 -2.86 -11.90
CA GLN A 122 9.69 -1.85 -10.90
C GLN A 122 9.75 -2.48 -9.50
N GLY A 123 10.96 -2.78 -9.02
CA GLY A 123 11.12 -3.54 -7.78
C GLY A 123 10.50 -4.94 -7.91
N PRO A 124 9.56 -5.34 -7.03
CA PRO A 124 8.84 -6.60 -7.19
C PRO A 124 7.70 -6.54 -8.21
N ALA A 125 7.27 -5.34 -8.64
CA ALA A 125 6.08 -5.16 -9.47
C ALA A 125 6.35 -5.35 -10.96
N HIS A 126 5.37 -5.92 -11.65
CA HIS A 126 5.23 -5.87 -13.10
C HIS A 126 4.28 -4.71 -13.43
N THR A 127 4.82 -3.54 -13.78
CA THR A 127 4.02 -2.34 -14.02
C THR A 127 3.58 -2.23 -15.47
N ILE A 128 2.29 -1.97 -15.68
CA ILE A 128 1.74 -1.57 -16.98
C ILE A 128 1.42 -0.07 -16.90
N PHE A 129 2.02 0.72 -17.78
CA PHE A 129 1.72 2.13 -17.96
C PHE A 129 0.73 2.31 -19.11
N ILE A 130 -0.35 3.04 -18.83
CA ILE A 130 -1.36 3.46 -19.78
C ILE A 130 -1.05 4.92 -20.14
N LYS A 131 -0.99 5.24 -21.45
CA LYS A 131 -0.50 6.56 -21.92
C LYS A 131 -1.57 7.48 -22.51
N THR A 132 -2.58 6.94 -23.18
CA THR A 132 -3.59 7.69 -23.94
C THR A 132 -4.97 7.05 -23.77
N PRO A 133 -6.07 7.83 -23.74
CA PRO A 133 -6.13 9.25 -23.44
C PRO A 133 -5.82 9.55 -21.96
N TYR A 134 -5.89 8.55 -21.09
CA TYR A 134 -5.59 8.67 -19.66
C TYR A 134 -4.17 8.18 -19.36
N LYS A 135 -3.48 8.90 -18.47
CA LYS A 135 -2.13 8.55 -18.01
C LYS A 135 -2.19 8.00 -16.60
N TYR A 136 -1.98 6.70 -16.47
CA TYR A 136 -1.86 6.04 -15.16
C TYR A 136 -1.00 4.78 -15.26
N SER A 137 -0.58 4.24 -14.12
CA SER A 137 0.11 2.96 -14.03
C SER A 137 -0.67 1.96 -13.18
N VAL A 138 -0.48 0.68 -13.47
CA VAL A 138 -0.97 -0.44 -12.67
C VAL A 138 0.20 -1.32 -12.31
N ASP A 139 0.51 -1.41 -11.02
CA ASP A 139 1.57 -2.23 -10.46
C ASP A 139 1.02 -3.60 -10.09
N PHE A 140 1.36 -4.63 -10.88
CA PHE A 140 1.03 -6.01 -10.57
C PHE A 140 2.14 -6.61 -9.71
N VAL A 141 1.93 -6.62 -8.39
CA VAL A 141 2.88 -7.16 -7.42
C VAL A 141 2.58 -8.65 -7.20
N PRO A 142 3.45 -9.59 -7.64
CA PRO A 142 3.22 -11.00 -7.39
C PRO A 142 3.37 -11.34 -5.91
N ALA A 143 2.56 -12.28 -5.44
CA ALA A 143 2.61 -12.81 -4.09
C ALA A 143 2.40 -14.32 -4.10
N ILE A 144 3.19 -15.07 -3.33
CA ILE A 144 2.84 -16.46 -3.03
C ILE A 144 1.90 -16.45 -1.83
N VAL A 145 0.73 -17.07 -1.99
CA VAL A 145 -0.24 -17.22 -0.90
C VAL A 145 0.21 -18.33 0.04
N VAL A 146 0.38 -17.99 1.31
CA VAL A 146 0.80 -18.91 2.37
C VAL A 146 -0.32 -19.04 3.39
N SER A 147 -0.57 -20.27 3.84
CA SER A 147 -1.59 -20.56 4.85
C SER A 147 -1.28 -19.81 6.16
N GLY A 148 -2.33 -19.30 6.81
CA GLY A 148 -2.25 -18.75 8.17
C GLY A 148 -1.64 -19.74 9.18
N GLU A 149 -1.85 -21.04 9.00
CA GLU A 149 -1.26 -22.12 9.83
C GLU A 149 0.27 -22.18 9.74
N LYS A 150 0.86 -21.60 8.68
CA LYS A 150 2.30 -21.51 8.47
C LYS A 150 2.87 -20.13 8.80
N ALA A 151 2.06 -19.25 9.37
CA ALA A 151 2.51 -17.93 9.75
C ALA A 151 3.57 -18.01 10.85
N ILE A 152 4.60 -17.19 10.69
CA ILE A 152 5.69 -17.09 11.65
C ILE A 152 5.25 -16.26 12.87
N VAL A 153 4.37 -15.30 12.64
CA VAL A 153 3.79 -14.47 13.69
C VAL A 153 2.55 -15.17 14.24
N ARG A 154 2.59 -15.57 15.52
CA ARG A 154 1.54 -16.37 16.17
C ARG A 154 0.13 -15.75 16.14
N SER A 155 0.02 -14.43 16.07
CA SER A 155 -1.28 -13.74 16.03
C SER A 155 -1.94 -13.78 14.65
N VAL A 156 -1.24 -14.26 13.63
CA VAL A 156 -1.74 -14.34 12.26
C VAL A 156 -2.56 -15.60 12.09
N THR A 157 -3.82 -15.43 11.73
CA THR A 157 -4.78 -16.53 11.52
C THR A 157 -5.26 -16.65 10.08
N LEU A 158 -5.10 -15.58 9.29
CA LEU A 158 -5.50 -15.52 7.89
C LEU A 158 -4.35 -15.92 6.95
N ASP A 159 -4.71 -16.35 5.74
CA ASP A 159 -3.75 -16.48 4.64
C ASP A 159 -3.00 -15.16 4.42
N TRP A 160 -1.69 -15.25 4.26
CA TRP A 160 -0.79 -14.11 4.11
C TRP A 160 0.07 -14.27 2.87
N ASP A 161 0.77 -13.20 2.51
CA ASP A 161 1.43 -13.10 1.23
C ASP A 161 2.95 -13.00 1.39
N ALA A 162 3.67 -13.87 0.69
CA ALA A 162 5.13 -13.80 0.58
C ALA A 162 5.50 -13.06 -0.72
N ILE A 163 6.05 -11.84 -0.57
CA ILE A 163 6.35 -10.94 -1.68
C ILE A 163 7.82 -11.13 -2.12
N PRO A 164 8.09 -11.36 -3.42
CA PRO A 164 9.44 -11.53 -3.97
C PRO A 164 10.15 -10.17 -4.10
N LYS A 165 10.39 -9.51 -2.97
CA LYS A 165 11.01 -8.19 -2.90
C LYS A 165 12.53 -8.32 -2.80
N PRO A 166 13.30 -7.94 -3.84
CA PRO A 166 14.76 -8.01 -3.78
C PRO A 166 15.28 -7.12 -2.65
N VAL A 167 16.21 -7.66 -1.86
CA VAL A 167 16.86 -6.91 -0.79
C VAL A 167 18.15 -6.32 -1.34
N LYS A 168 18.25 -4.99 -1.40
CA LYS A 168 19.38 -4.31 -2.07
C LYS A 168 20.75 -4.64 -1.46
N THR A 169 20.78 -4.96 -0.17
CA THR A 169 22.01 -5.18 0.61
C THR A 169 22.44 -6.65 0.68
N THR A 170 21.58 -7.58 0.25
CA THR A 170 21.87 -9.01 0.31
C THR A 170 21.45 -9.68 -1.00
N GLN A 171 22.34 -10.45 -1.60
CA GLN A 171 22.06 -11.20 -2.84
C GLN A 171 21.20 -12.44 -2.61
N SER A 172 20.32 -12.43 -1.59
CA SER A 172 19.48 -13.59 -1.27
C SER A 172 18.38 -13.76 -2.31
N ASP A 173 18.44 -14.83 -3.08
CA ASP A 173 17.46 -15.16 -4.13
C ASP A 173 16.25 -15.94 -3.61
N ILE A 174 16.23 -16.31 -2.33
CA ILE A 174 15.18 -17.16 -1.73
C ILE A 174 14.42 -16.48 -0.60
N SER A 175 14.66 -15.17 -0.39
CA SER A 175 14.18 -14.42 0.77
C SER A 175 13.02 -13.51 0.44
N PHE A 176 11.81 -13.96 0.75
CA PHE A 176 10.56 -13.27 0.47
C PHE A 176 10.17 -12.35 1.64
N ARG A 177 9.68 -11.15 1.37
CA ARG A 177 9.12 -10.27 2.41
C ARG A 177 7.77 -10.82 2.86
N ALA A 178 7.60 -11.06 4.16
CA ALA A 178 6.29 -11.38 4.71
C ALA A 178 5.39 -10.14 4.66
N SER A 179 4.18 -10.29 4.12
CA SER A 179 3.16 -9.26 4.03
C SER A 179 1.86 -9.77 4.66
N TYR A 180 1.33 -9.03 5.61
CA TYR A 180 0.12 -9.34 6.35
C TYR A 180 -0.96 -8.27 6.13
N ASP A 181 -1.02 -7.72 4.92
CA ASP A 181 -1.81 -6.51 4.63
C ASP A 181 -3.30 -6.67 4.97
N ALA A 182 -3.90 -7.85 4.71
CA ALA A 182 -5.28 -8.13 5.11
C ALA A 182 -5.51 -7.91 6.63
N MET A 183 -4.56 -8.35 7.46
CA MET A 183 -4.64 -8.13 8.91
C MET A 183 -4.35 -6.68 9.29
N GLU A 184 -3.41 -6.02 8.62
CA GLU A 184 -3.16 -4.59 8.82
C GLU A 184 -4.41 -3.77 8.54
N ASN A 185 -5.16 -4.14 7.50
CA ASN A 185 -6.41 -3.48 7.13
C ASN A 185 -7.46 -3.68 8.21
N GLU A 186 -7.64 -4.90 8.73
CA GLU A 186 -8.54 -5.14 9.86
C GLU A 186 -8.10 -4.38 11.13
N ILE A 187 -6.79 -4.21 11.37
CA ILE A 187 -6.31 -3.38 12.47
C ILE A 187 -6.74 -1.93 12.30
N ILE A 188 -6.68 -1.34 11.09
CA ILE A 188 -6.98 0.09 10.88
C ILE A 188 -8.44 0.37 10.48
N LYS A 189 -9.22 -0.67 10.25
CA LYS A 189 -10.64 -0.61 9.84
C LYS A 189 -11.51 0.00 10.94
N ASP A 190 -12.60 0.65 10.50
CA ASP A 190 -13.66 1.23 11.34
C ASP A 190 -13.19 2.14 12.47
N LYS A 191 -12.01 2.74 12.30
CA LYS A 191 -11.46 3.76 13.20
C LYS A 191 -11.74 5.14 12.64
N ASN A 192 -12.70 5.82 13.26
CA ASN A 192 -13.27 7.11 12.86
C ASN A 192 -12.24 8.12 12.28
N ASN A 193 -11.53 8.87 13.13
CA ASN A 193 -10.60 9.90 12.65
C ASN A 193 -9.26 9.36 12.14
N LEU A 194 -9.04 8.03 12.14
CA LEU A 194 -7.79 7.42 11.70
C LEU A 194 -7.48 7.74 10.24
N LYS A 195 -8.45 7.50 9.35
CA LYS A 195 -8.26 7.72 7.90
C LYS A 195 -7.99 9.19 7.59
N ASN A 196 -8.66 10.10 8.30
CA ASN A 196 -8.45 11.54 8.16
C ASN A 196 -7.03 11.94 8.60
N ALA A 197 -6.58 11.46 9.75
CA ALA A 197 -5.23 11.73 10.23
C ALA A 197 -4.14 11.14 9.32
N LEU A 198 -4.38 9.94 8.77
CA LEU A 198 -3.48 9.28 7.82
C LEU A 198 -3.34 10.09 6.53
N ARG A 199 -4.45 10.61 6.00
CA ARG A 199 -4.45 11.52 4.84
C ARG A 199 -3.67 12.80 5.13
N ILE A 200 -3.85 13.41 6.31
CA ILE A 200 -3.12 14.63 6.72
C ILE A 200 -1.61 14.38 6.76
N ILE A 201 -1.16 13.30 7.40
CA ILE A 201 0.29 13.02 7.50
C ILE A 201 0.90 12.69 6.14
N LYS A 202 0.19 11.94 5.30
CA LYS A 202 0.63 11.68 3.92
C LYS A 202 0.72 12.95 3.10
N LYS A 203 -0.29 13.83 3.19
CA LYS A 203 -0.29 15.13 2.52
C LYS A 203 0.88 15.99 2.99
N PHE A 204 1.13 16.04 4.29
CA PHE A 204 2.27 16.74 4.86
C PHE A 204 3.58 16.21 4.27
N ARG A 205 3.79 14.89 4.22
CA ARG A 205 4.95 14.30 3.55
C ARG A 205 5.05 14.73 2.08
N ASP A 206 3.96 14.64 1.33
CA ASP A 206 3.96 14.84 -0.13
C ASP A 206 4.29 16.28 -0.55
N VAL A 207 4.02 17.27 0.31
CA VAL A 207 4.35 18.69 0.03
C VAL A 207 5.75 19.10 0.49
N HIS A 208 6.49 18.23 1.19
CA HIS A 208 7.83 18.52 1.71
C HIS A 208 8.90 17.61 1.07
N GLN A 209 9.77 18.17 0.23
CA GLN A 209 10.75 17.38 -0.54
C GLN A 209 11.74 16.58 0.32
N ASN A 210 12.13 17.11 1.48
CA ASN A 210 12.99 16.43 2.46
C ASN A 210 12.34 15.18 3.10
N MET A 211 11.01 15.01 2.95
CA MET A 211 10.26 13.85 3.44
C MET A 211 10.11 12.73 2.40
N SER A 212 10.65 12.89 1.19
CA SER A 212 10.46 11.94 0.07
C SER A 212 10.91 10.50 0.38
N LYS A 213 11.88 10.31 1.28
CA LYS A 213 12.33 8.97 1.73
C LYS A 213 11.39 8.31 2.75
N LEU A 214 10.44 9.04 3.34
CA LEU A 214 9.42 8.51 4.25
C LEU A 214 8.30 7.82 3.46
N LYS A 215 8.48 6.53 3.17
CA LYS A 215 7.52 5.76 2.35
C LYS A 215 6.13 5.71 2.99
N SER A 216 5.08 5.58 2.17
CA SER A 216 3.68 5.46 2.66
C SER A 216 3.50 4.37 3.71
N TYR A 217 4.21 3.24 3.53
CA TYR A 217 4.17 2.12 4.47
C TYR A 217 4.78 2.45 5.84
N TYR A 218 5.71 3.42 5.93
CA TYR A 218 6.31 3.84 7.20
C TYR A 218 5.27 4.61 8.01
N ILE A 219 4.50 5.47 7.32
CA ILE A 219 3.34 6.14 7.91
C ILE A 219 2.30 5.10 8.33
N LYS A 220 1.94 4.11 7.48
CA LYS A 220 1.01 3.02 7.87
C LYS A 220 1.50 2.29 9.14
N THR A 221 2.80 1.99 9.22
CA THR A 221 3.41 1.33 10.39
C THR A 221 3.27 2.15 11.68
N LEU A 222 3.45 3.47 11.62
CA LEU A 222 3.21 4.37 12.76
C LEU A 222 1.77 4.23 13.29
N PHE A 223 0.79 4.18 12.39
CA PHE A 223 -0.63 4.02 12.72
C PHE A 223 -0.98 2.64 13.27
N LEU A 224 -0.33 1.58 12.77
CA LEU A 224 -0.48 0.23 13.31
C LEU A 224 0.01 0.17 14.76
N TRP A 225 1.17 0.78 15.06
CA TRP A 225 1.68 0.85 16.43
C TRP A 225 0.78 1.68 17.35
N ARG A 226 0.30 2.84 16.90
CA ARG A 226 -0.65 3.66 17.69
C ARG A 226 -1.95 2.89 17.94
N SER A 227 -2.46 2.21 16.91
CA SER A 227 -3.65 1.35 16.98
C SER A 227 -3.52 0.18 17.94
N LYS A 228 -2.31 -0.36 18.14
CA LYS A 228 -2.05 -1.44 19.09
C LYS A 228 -2.05 -0.95 20.54
N ARG A 229 -1.64 0.30 20.76
CA ARG A 229 -1.48 0.88 22.11
C ARG A 229 -2.74 1.57 22.63
N GLU A 230 -3.57 2.10 21.72
CA GLU A 230 -4.74 2.90 22.05
C GLU A 230 -6.06 2.11 21.91
N PRO A 231 -7.04 2.32 22.79
CA PRO A 231 -8.38 1.74 22.62
C PRO A 231 -9.12 2.35 21.42
N PRO A 232 -10.17 1.70 20.88
CA PRO A 232 -10.96 2.25 19.78
C PRO A 232 -11.50 3.67 20.03
N SER A 233 -11.84 3.99 21.28
CA SER A 233 -12.32 5.32 21.70
C SER A 233 -11.31 6.45 21.47
N PHE A 234 -10.01 6.16 21.40
CA PHE A 234 -8.99 7.15 21.04
C PHE A 234 -9.28 7.78 19.67
N TRP A 235 -9.73 6.98 18.70
CA TRP A 235 -10.00 7.43 17.34
C TRP A 235 -11.28 8.25 17.21
N ASN A 236 -12.05 8.38 18.29
CA ASN A 236 -13.20 9.28 18.39
C ASN A 236 -12.86 10.65 18.98
N LYS A 237 -11.60 10.87 19.40
CA LYS A 237 -11.13 12.20 19.82
C LYS A 237 -11.16 13.17 18.63
N PRO A 238 -11.22 14.49 18.88
CA PRO A 238 -11.10 15.51 17.83
C PRO A 238 -9.87 15.26 16.95
N ILE A 239 -9.99 15.55 15.64
CA ILE A 239 -8.92 15.25 14.68
C ILE A 239 -7.63 16.02 15.03
N SER A 240 -7.78 17.23 15.57
CA SER A 240 -6.69 18.04 16.12
C SER A 240 -5.82 17.30 17.14
N VAL A 241 -6.46 16.62 18.10
CA VAL A 241 -5.76 15.83 19.12
C VAL A 241 -5.03 14.65 18.49
N ILE A 242 -5.70 13.92 17.61
CA ILE A 242 -5.13 12.72 16.97
C ILE A 242 -3.92 13.08 16.09
N VAL A 243 -4.04 14.15 15.29
CA VAL A 243 -2.95 14.61 14.41
C VAL A 243 -1.75 15.06 15.23
N ILE A 244 -1.94 15.83 16.31
CA ILE A 244 -0.83 16.25 17.19
C ILE A 244 -0.09 15.03 17.74
N GLU A 245 -0.82 14.08 18.31
CA GLU A 245 -0.25 12.88 18.91
C GLU A 245 0.54 12.03 17.90
N LEU A 246 0.04 11.91 16.67
CA LEU A 246 0.74 11.17 15.61
C LEU A 246 1.97 11.91 15.07
N PHE A 247 1.93 13.24 14.98
CA PHE A 247 3.13 14.04 14.65
C PHE A 247 4.20 13.90 15.73
N LEU A 248 3.79 13.85 17.02
CA LEU A 248 4.71 13.59 18.14
C LEU A 248 5.31 12.17 18.07
N ASP A 249 4.49 11.14 17.78
CA ASP A 249 5.01 9.77 17.58
C ASP A 249 6.02 9.72 16.43
N LEU A 250 5.70 10.37 15.29
CA LEU A 250 6.60 10.43 14.13
C LEU A 250 7.91 11.14 14.48
N ASN A 251 7.83 12.30 15.15
CA ASN A 251 9.00 13.05 15.61
C ASN A 251 9.88 12.24 16.55
N SER A 252 9.29 11.55 17.53
CA SER A 252 10.04 10.68 18.46
C SER A 252 10.69 9.50 17.74
N SER A 253 10.03 8.89 16.75
CA SER A 253 10.62 7.80 15.97
C SER A 253 11.83 8.27 15.14
N LEU A 254 11.76 9.46 14.56
CA LEU A 254 12.84 10.04 13.76
C LEU A 254 14.02 10.47 14.65
N GLU A 255 13.74 11.06 15.81
CA GLU A 255 14.76 11.37 16.82
C GLU A 255 15.54 10.14 17.24
N LYS A 256 14.85 9.02 17.49
CA LYS A 256 15.47 7.74 17.84
C LYS A 256 16.14 7.04 16.65
N GLY A 257 15.91 7.52 15.43
CA GLY A 257 16.29 6.83 14.20
C GLY A 257 15.70 5.42 14.07
N HIS A 258 14.57 5.17 14.75
CA HIS A 258 14.01 3.84 14.90
C HIS A 258 12.49 3.83 14.74
N LEU A 259 12.02 3.14 13.70
CA LEU A 259 10.63 2.78 13.48
C LEU A 259 10.55 1.26 13.25
N PRO A 260 10.19 0.46 14.26
CA PRO A 260 10.14 -0.98 14.11
C PRO A 260 9.03 -1.37 13.14
N PHE A 261 9.31 -2.33 12.27
CA PHE A 261 8.29 -2.98 11.45
C PHE A 261 7.27 -3.66 12.36
N TYR A 262 5.98 -3.45 12.06
CA TYR A 262 4.90 -3.84 12.97
C TYR A 262 4.92 -5.34 13.32
N TRP A 263 5.24 -6.19 12.34
CA TRP A 263 5.24 -7.65 12.49
C TRP A 263 6.57 -8.24 12.94
N ASN A 264 7.66 -7.46 12.94
CA ASN A 264 8.96 -7.88 13.46
C ASN A 264 9.74 -6.67 13.99
N ILE A 265 9.80 -6.55 15.32
CA ILE A 265 10.41 -5.40 16.01
C ILE A 265 11.92 -5.26 15.78
N GLN A 266 12.60 -6.33 15.35
CA GLN A 266 14.03 -6.30 15.05
C GLN A 266 14.30 -5.65 13.70
N PHE A 267 13.28 -5.53 12.83
CA PHE A 267 13.43 -4.88 11.54
C PHE A 267 13.10 -3.39 11.65
N ASN A 268 14.11 -2.52 11.61
CA ASN A 268 13.91 -1.08 11.61
C ASN A 268 13.70 -0.54 10.19
N LEU A 269 12.56 0.11 9.97
CA LEU A 269 12.22 0.68 8.66
C LEU A 269 13.13 1.85 8.25
N TYR A 270 13.79 2.51 9.22
CA TYR A 270 14.67 3.64 8.97
C TYR A 270 16.12 3.24 8.65
N ASP A 271 16.50 1.96 8.69
CA ASP A 271 17.90 1.52 8.45
C ASP A 271 18.47 1.95 7.10
N GLN A 272 17.60 2.22 6.11
CA GLN A 272 18.00 2.69 4.78
C GLN A 272 17.96 4.22 4.62
N ILE A 273 17.57 4.96 5.65
CA ILE A 273 17.54 6.42 5.67
C ILE A 273 18.77 6.92 6.44
N GLY A 274 19.65 7.64 5.75
CA GLY A 274 20.84 8.22 6.39
C GLY A 274 20.47 9.22 7.50
N GLN A 275 21.31 9.31 8.53
CA GLN A 275 21.06 10.11 9.73
C GLN A 275 20.77 11.59 9.43
N SER A 276 21.49 12.21 8.48
CA SER A 276 21.24 13.59 8.06
C SER A 276 19.82 13.79 7.54
N ALA A 277 19.32 12.86 6.73
CA ALA A 277 17.97 12.91 6.20
C ALA A 277 16.91 12.74 7.31
N LEU A 278 17.17 11.89 8.31
CA LEU A 278 16.28 11.76 9.48
C LEU A 278 16.20 13.06 10.28
N VAL A 279 17.34 13.72 10.51
CA VAL A 279 17.41 15.02 11.19
C VAL A 279 16.68 16.10 10.39
N ASP A 280 16.85 16.15 9.07
CA ASP A 280 16.17 17.13 8.21
C ASP A 280 14.65 16.90 8.18
N MET A 281 14.19 15.65 8.21
CA MET A 281 12.76 15.34 8.37
C MET A 281 12.26 15.83 9.74
N ARG A 282 12.99 15.54 10.81
CA ARG A 282 12.65 15.94 12.18
C ARG A 282 12.50 17.46 12.32
N ARG A 283 13.46 18.26 11.86
CA ARG A 283 13.37 19.75 11.93
C ARG A 283 12.12 20.29 11.23
N CYS A 284 11.74 19.68 10.11
CA CYS A 284 10.53 20.03 9.37
C CYS A 284 9.25 19.67 10.15
N LEU A 285 9.25 18.55 10.88
CA LEU A 285 8.18 18.18 11.81
C LEU A 285 8.07 19.14 13.01
N GLU A 286 9.18 19.47 13.66
CA GLU A 286 9.21 20.33 14.86
C GLU A 286 8.56 21.70 14.60
N SER A 287 8.86 22.30 13.44
CA SER A 287 8.24 23.57 13.02
C SER A 287 6.71 23.47 12.93
N LYS A 288 6.19 22.31 12.50
CA LYS A 288 4.75 22.08 12.40
C LYS A 288 4.13 21.74 13.75
N ILE A 289 4.80 20.94 14.58
CA ILE A 289 4.36 20.58 15.93
C ILE A 289 4.22 21.84 16.79
N PHE A 290 5.19 22.75 16.75
CA PHE A 290 5.12 24.01 17.49
C PHE A 290 3.86 24.83 17.13
N ALA A 291 3.52 24.90 15.84
CA ALA A 291 2.29 25.55 15.40
C ALA A 291 1.03 24.84 15.93
N LEU A 292 1.01 23.51 15.91
CA LEU A 292 -0.12 22.70 16.40
C LEU A 292 -0.31 22.78 17.93
N GLU A 293 0.78 22.80 18.70
CA GLU A 293 0.73 22.91 20.16
C GLU A 293 0.22 24.28 20.62
N LYS A 294 0.49 25.34 19.86
CA LYS A 294 -0.10 26.67 20.10
C LYS A 294 -1.63 26.62 20.01
N TYR A 295 -2.21 25.77 19.16
CA TYR A 295 -3.65 25.55 19.10
C TYR A 295 -4.18 24.73 20.29
N LYS A 296 -3.45 23.69 20.74
CA LYS A 296 -3.84 22.86 21.90
C LYS A 296 -4.00 23.69 23.19
N LYS A 297 -3.23 24.78 23.33
CA LYS A 297 -3.28 25.69 24.49
C LYS A 297 -4.49 26.62 24.52
N LEU A 298 -5.29 26.71 23.45
CA LEU A 298 -6.47 27.59 23.36
C LEU A 298 -7.73 27.04 24.05
N LYS A 299 -7.63 25.89 24.75
CA LYS A 299 -8.58 25.31 25.74
C LYS A 299 -10.05 25.10 25.34
N VAL A 300 -10.48 25.45 24.13
CA VAL A 300 -11.79 25.07 23.61
C VAL A 300 -11.58 24.47 22.23
N THR A 301 -11.59 23.14 22.11
CA THR A 301 -11.64 22.46 20.81
C THR A 301 -13.08 22.47 20.32
N THR A 302 -13.45 23.52 19.59
CA THR A 302 -14.72 23.58 18.86
C THR A 302 -14.58 22.87 17.51
N LEU A 303 -15.70 22.59 16.83
CA LEU A 303 -15.73 22.16 15.42
C LEU A 303 -14.90 23.11 14.51
N ASN A 304 -14.80 24.38 14.91
CA ASN A 304 -14.02 25.40 14.20
C ASN A 304 -12.50 25.13 14.25
N ASP A 305 -12.00 24.43 15.28
CA ASP A 305 -10.57 24.14 15.41
C ASP A 305 -10.16 22.90 14.61
N ASP A 306 -11.05 21.93 14.47
CA ASP A 306 -10.85 20.83 13.53
C ASP A 306 -10.79 21.34 12.08
N ASN A 307 -11.65 22.32 11.72
CA ASN A 307 -11.58 22.99 10.41
C ASN A 307 -10.26 23.72 10.19
N LYS A 308 -9.73 24.43 11.19
CA LYS A 308 -8.41 25.09 11.10
C LYS A 308 -7.28 24.09 10.87
N ILE A 309 -7.33 22.92 11.52
CA ILE A 309 -6.34 21.85 11.28
C ILE A 309 -6.41 21.39 9.84
N PHE A 310 -7.61 21.15 9.29
CA PHE A 310 -7.73 20.82 7.88
C PHE A 310 -7.19 21.94 6.98
N GLU A 311 -7.47 23.21 7.28
CA GLU A 311 -6.93 24.36 6.53
C GLU A 311 -5.40 24.47 6.56
N MET A 312 -4.74 23.98 7.61
CA MET A 312 -3.28 23.98 7.70
C MET A 312 -2.60 23.00 6.72
N PHE A 313 -3.31 21.97 6.26
CA PHE A 313 -2.73 20.88 5.46
C PHE A 313 -3.41 20.68 4.10
N LEU A 314 -4.67 21.11 3.95
CA LEU A 314 -5.47 20.88 2.76
C LEU A 314 -5.66 22.15 1.94
N THR A 315 -5.70 21.99 0.63
CA THR A 315 -6.01 23.07 -0.32
C THR A 315 -7.51 23.39 -0.31
N LYS A 316 -7.89 24.58 -0.80
CA LYS A 316 -9.31 24.99 -0.90
C LYS A 316 -10.19 23.94 -1.61
N PRO A 317 -9.81 23.36 -2.77
CA PRO A 317 -10.60 22.32 -3.41
C PRO A 317 -10.79 21.06 -2.55
N GLU A 318 -9.77 20.68 -1.79
CA GLU A 318 -9.81 19.51 -0.91
C GLU A 318 -10.73 19.75 0.30
N LEU A 319 -10.73 20.96 0.86
CA LEU A 319 -11.64 21.37 1.93
C LEU A 319 -13.11 21.38 1.46
N ILE A 320 -13.36 21.82 0.23
CA ILE A 320 -14.70 21.79 -0.38
C ILE A 320 -15.18 20.34 -0.54
N LYS A 321 -14.32 19.44 -1.05
CA LYS A 321 -14.65 18.02 -1.21
C LYS A 321 -14.97 17.31 0.12
N LEU A 322 -14.40 17.77 1.22
CA LEU A 322 -14.68 17.25 2.57
C LEU A 322 -15.91 17.91 3.23
N GLY A 323 -16.59 18.84 2.55
CA GLY A 323 -17.72 19.58 3.11
C GLY A 323 -17.34 20.60 4.18
N ILE A 324 -16.04 20.89 4.33
CA ILE A 324 -15.50 21.82 5.34
C ILE A 324 -15.65 23.28 4.87
N LYS A 325 -15.52 23.52 3.55
CA LYS A 325 -15.78 24.82 2.92
C LYS A 325 -16.90 24.70 1.89
N LYS A 326 -17.71 25.74 1.76
CA LYS A 326 -18.66 25.86 0.65
C LYS A 326 -17.91 26.10 -0.66
N ALA A 327 -18.42 25.52 -1.74
CA ALA A 327 -17.99 25.91 -3.08
C ALA A 327 -18.29 27.41 -3.30
N PRO A 328 -17.53 28.12 -4.15
CA PRO A 328 -17.90 29.46 -4.54
C PRO A 328 -19.31 29.42 -5.12
N GLU A 329 -20.18 30.32 -4.66
CA GLU A 329 -21.45 30.58 -5.33
C GLU A 329 -21.10 31.07 -6.74
N THR A 330 -21.44 30.28 -7.77
CA THR A 330 -21.49 30.79 -9.13
C THR A 330 -22.51 31.93 -9.13
N PRO A 331 -22.17 33.14 -9.61
CA PRO A 331 -23.17 34.19 -9.75
C PRO A 331 -24.33 33.65 -10.60
N GLU A 332 -25.55 33.88 -10.15
CA GLU A 332 -26.76 33.56 -10.91
C GLU A 332 -26.66 34.26 -12.27
N VAL A 333 -26.28 33.51 -13.29
CA VAL A 333 -26.46 33.92 -14.68
C VAL A 333 -27.97 33.84 -14.91
N GLU A 334 -28.58 35.00 -15.14
CA GLU A 334 -29.95 35.10 -15.60
C GLU A 334 -30.18 34.07 -16.71
N LYS A 335 -31.20 33.22 -16.48
CA LYS A 335 -31.64 32.23 -17.45
C LYS A 335 -32.05 32.93 -18.74
N SER A 336 -31.23 32.82 -19.78
CA SER A 336 -31.70 32.80 -21.15
C SER A 336 -31.66 31.35 -21.65
N SER A 337 -32.66 31.04 -22.46
CA SER A 337 -33.23 29.73 -22.79
C SER A 337 -32.32 28.79 -23.61
N GLU A 338 -32.46 27.50 -23.29
CA GLU A 338 -32.40 26.31 -24.16
C GLU A 338 -31.11 25.93 -24.92
N ALA A 339 -30.51 24.81 -24.50
CA ALA A 339 -30.42 23.58 -25.31
C ALA A 339 -30.02 22.39 -24.44
N GLU A 340 -30.83 21.33 -24.46
CA GLU A 340 -30.67 20.10 -23.69
C GLU A 340 -29.45 19.26 -24.12
N SER A 341 -28.75 18.66 -23.14
CA SER A 341 -27.88 17.49 -23.34
C SER A 341 -27.81 16.66 -22.04
N PRO A 342 -27.81 15.32 -22.11
CA PRO A 342 -28.46 14.50 -21.11
C PRO A 342 -27.64 14.20 -19.85
N ILE A 343 -28.42 14.08 -18.78
CA ILE A 343 -28.09 13.82 -17.38
C ILE A 343 -27.48 12.42 -17.21
N PHE A 344 -26.29 12.33 -16.60
CA PHE A 344 -25.79 11.09 -16.01
C PHE A 344 -26.61 10.76 -14.76
N LYS A 345 -27.65 9.93 -14.94
CA LYS A 345 -28.37 9.27 -13.85
C LYS A 345 -27.55 8.09 -13.32
N ASN A 346 -27.39 8.07 -12.00
CA ASN A 346 -27.27 6.92 -11.10
C ASN A 346 -26.88 5.56 -11.71
N CYS A 347 -25.69 5.06 -11.39
CA CYS A 347 -25.40 3.64 -11.45
C CYS A 347 -25.13 3.10 -10.04
N VAL A 348 -26.14 2.40 -9.53
CA VAL A 348 -26.09 1.50 -8.38
C VAL A 348 -25.34 0.25 -8.82
N ILE A 349 -24.29 -0.15 -8.11
CA ILE A 349 -23.51 -1.35 -8.43
C ILE A 349 -24.08 -2.53 -7.63
N CYS A 350 -24.58 -3.53 -8.36
CA CYS A 350 -24.70 -4.93 -7.93
C CYS A 350 -23.39 -5.68 -8.23
#